data_AF-A0A345E897-F1
#
_entry.id   AF-A0A345E897-F1
#
_cell.length_a   1.000
_cell.length_b   1.000
_cell.length_c   1.000
_cell.angle_alpha   90.00
_cell.angle_beta   90.00
_cell.angle_gamma   90.00
#
_symmetry.space_group_name_H-M   'P 1'
#
loop_
_entity.id
_entity.type
_entity.pdbx_description
1 polymer ?
#
loop_
_entity_poly.entity_id
_entity_poly.type
_entity_poly.pdbx_seq_one_letter_code
_entity_poly.pdbx_strand_id
1 'polypeptide(L)'
;MVAGKPKIPDISGAVATFDLTGDEWELEFRADSVRVERDGKDALEYVEAIVETGFAGDLGYLVVNIPSDWADPIRGDVFERIHERIAPTPGTDASSTIGSENATTDLPLVTRCHPDENIQLPADASVYWFGQRMDLDDESVWPDTIEGWEDRFDRSLRNLDWLPTVLTEEHEGNESTEHYLIKGATAGLLVRAAHDDAESETLEEYVFETVLRNDELETESGEDPCVDVHASFDDALDSCIPWPDEVDDSADLVIEVETGRGEGSTQFRKFWHTIDRLADDEYADDFVCVVVPPRLLAKTKKQAEYLCKLVKLWNRRVDLTESDIEGPYARLAVPVFDESGSCQSLREAEAFVEEVYDRE
;
A
#
# COMPACT_ATOMS: atom_id res chain seq x y z
N MET A 1 12.66 33.12 -0.32
CA MET A 1 13.35 32.53 -1.50
C MET A 1 14.84 32.80 -1.38
N VAL A 2 15.66 31.76 -1.20
CA VAL A 2 17.13 31.87 -1.20
C VAL A 2 17.62 31.11 -2.43
N ALA A 3 18.18 31.83 -3.40
CA ALA A 3 18.78 31.26 -4.61
C ALA A 3 20.08 30.50 -4.25
N GLY A 4 20.34 29.36 -4.90
CA GLY A 4 21.61 28.61 -4.77
C GLY A 4 21.58 27.37 -3.86
N LYS A 5 20.39 26.84 -3.54
CA LYS A 5 20.26 25.44 -3.09
C LYS A 5 19.92 24.58 -4.32
N PRO A 6 20.63 23.45 -4.56
CA PRO A 6 20.22 22.49 -5.57
C PRO A 6 18.75 22.14 -5.31
N LYS A 7 17.94 22.10 -6.37
CA LYS A 7 16.53 21.75 -6.25
C LYS A 7 16.49 20.32 -5.70
N ILE A 8 15.97 20.22 -4.48
CA ILE A 8 15.83 18.97 -3.72
C ILE A 8 15.01 17.99 -4.56
N PRO A 9 15.27 16.67 -4.53
CA PRO A 9 14.38 15.67 -5.11
C PRO A 9 12.93 16.00 -4.76
N ASP A 10 12.04 15.94 -5.76
CA ASP A 10 10.61 16.09 -5.53
C ASP A 10 10.19 14.85 -4.73
N ILE A 11 10.04 15.00 -3.41
CA ILE A 11 9.62 13.92 -2.53
C ILE A 11 8.11 13.79 -2.73
N SER A 12 7.72 12.94 -3.67
CA SER A 12 6.34 12.51 -3.87
C SER A 12 6.16 11.09 -3.34
N GLY A 13 5.29 10.92 -2.34
CA GLY A 13 4.62 9.66 -2.02
C GLY A 13 5.42 8.50 -1.41
N ALA A 14 6.60 8.14 -1.92
CA ALA A 14 7.53 7.06 -1.47
C ALA A 14 8.79 6.90 -2.35
N VAL A 15 8.96 7.79 -3.31
CA VAL A 15 10.08 7.76 -4.24
C VAL A 15 10.86 9.06 -4.07
N ALA A 16 12.10 8.97 -3.59
CA ALA A 16 13.05 10.06 -3.75
C ALA A 16 13.60 9.95 -5.17
N THR A 17 13.16 10.82 -6.07
CA THR A 17 13.69 10.86 -7.43
C THR A 17 14.85 11.84 -7.49
N PHE A 18 16.05 11.31 -7.65
CA PHE A 18 17.25 12.06 -7.93
C PHE A 18 17.49 12.09 -9.44
N ASP A 19 16.97 13.13 -10.10
CA ASP A 19 17.04 13.27 -11.55
C ASP A 19 18.32 14.00 -12.00
N LEU A 20 19.28 13.23 -12.52
CA LEU A 20 20.55 13.72 -13.03
C LEU A 20 20.53 14.01 -14.54
N THR A 21 19.38 13.84 -15.22
CA THR A 21 19.29 13.99 -16.69
C THR A 21 19.35 15.44 -17.18
N GLY A 22 19.29 16.42 -16.28
CA GLY A 22 19.46 17.84 -16.62
C GLY A 22 20.91 18.19 -16.97
N ASP A 23 21.09 19.16 -17.86
CA ASP A 23 22.41 19.66 -18.31
C ASP A 23 23.23 20.37 -17.20
N GLU A 24 22.70 20.43 -15.99
CA GLU A 24 23.20 21.19 -14.84
C GLU A 24 24.05 20.38 -13.86
N TRP A 25 24.25 19.10 -14.15
CA TRP A 25 24.99 18.16 -13.32
C TRP A 25 26.37 17.86 -13.91
N GLU A 26 27.40 17.89 -13.06
CA GLU A 26 28.76 17.54 -13.42
C GLU A 26 29.18 16.25 -12.69
N LEU A 27 29.80 15.32 -13.42
CA LEU A 27 30.30 14.06 -12.89
C LEU A 27 31.82 14.12 -12.70
N GLU A 28 32.29 13.97 -11.47
CA GLU A 28 33.71 13.83 -11.15
C GLU A 28 34.00 12.41 -10.64
N PHE A 29 34.90 11.71 -11.33
CA PHE A 29 35.43 10.42 -10.84
C PHE A 29 36.66 10.65 -9.98
N ARG A 30 36.63 10.11 -8.76
CA ARG A 30 37.81 9.99 -7.90
C ARG A 30 38.24 8.52 -7.87
N ALA A 31 39.44 8.28 -7.34
CA ALA A 31 40.03 6.93 -7.29
C ALA A 31 39.07 5.92 -6.65
N ASP A 32 38.44 6.30 -5.54
CA ASP A 32 37.62 5.42 -4.70
C ASP A 32 36.17 5.93 -4.51
N SER A 33 35.76 6.97 -5.23
CA SER A 33 34.41 7.52 -5.10
C SER A 33 33.94 8.23 -6.36
N VAL A 34 32.62 8.41 -6.49
CA VAL A 34 32.00 9.25 -7.52
C VAL A 34 31.43 10.50 -6.87
N ARG A 35 31.56 11.65 -7.51
CA ARG A 35 30.90 12.90 -7.10
C ARG A 35 29.96 13.36 -8.21
N VAL A 36 28.76 13.74 -7.80
CA VAL A 36 27.79 14.37 -8.69
C VAL A 36 27.55 15.78 -8.18
N GLU A 37 28.07 16.76 -8.90
CA GLU A 37 28.11 18.14 -8.45
C GLU A 37 27.11 19.02 -9.19
N ARG A 38 26.51 19.96 -8.45
CA ARG A 38 25.77 21.11 -8.97
C ARG A 38 26.14 22.34 -8.17
N ASP A 39 26.51 23.42 -8.85
CA ASP A 39 26.98 24.66 -8.23
C ASP A 39 28.13 24.42 -7.21
N GLY A 40 29.02 23.47 -7.48
CA GLY A 40 30.17 23.12 -6.63
C GLY A 40 29.81 22.40 -5.32
N LYS A 41 28.60 21.85 -5.22
CA LYS A 41 28.15 21.02 -4.08
C LYS A 41 27.92 19.60 -4.53
N ASP A 42 28.40 18.66 -3.74
CA ASP A 42 28.20 17.22 -3.96
C ASP A 42 26.79 16.84 -3.52
N ALA A 43 25.95 16.44 -4.46
CA ALA A 43 24.56 16.10 -4.20
C ALA A 43 24.41 14.70 -3.59
N LEU A 44 25.38 13.81 -3.77
CA LEU A 44 25.33 12.46 -3.19
C LEU A 44 25.46 12.48 -1.66
N GLU A 45 26.17 13.44 -1.08
CA GLU A 45 26.28 13.64 0.38
C GLU A 45 24.91 13.93 1.02
N TYR A 46 24.02 14.62 0.30
CA TYR A 46 22.66 14.85 0.76
C TYR A 46 21.78 13.60 0.61
N VAL A 47 21.97 12.83 -0.46
CA VAL A 47 21.23 11.59 -0.70
C VAL A 47 21.59 10.53 0.34
N GLU A 48 22.86 10.38 0.70
CA GLU A 48 23.34 9.51 1.79
C GLU A 48 22.61 9.82 3.10
N ALA A 49 22.55 11.10 3.50
CA ALA A 49 21.86 11.50 4.73
C ALA A 49 20.35 11.20 4.72
N ILE A 50 19.70 11.27 3.55
CA ILE A 50 18.28 10.91 3.40
C ILE A 50 18.13 9.38 3.44
N VAL A 51 19.03 8.61 2.82
CA VAL A 51 19.03 7.14 2.84
C VAL A 51 19.21 6.60 4.26
N GLU A 52 20.18 7.14 5.01
CA GLU A 52 20.43 6.74 6.41
C GLU A 52 19.24 6.97 7.34
N THR A 53 18.42 8.01 7.08
CA THR A 53 17.36 8.44 8.01
C THR A 53 15.94 8.13 7.54
N GLY A 54 15.72 8.02 6.23
CA GLY A 54 14.39 7.92 5.62
C GLY A 54 14.03 6.55 5.07
N PHE A 55 15.01 5.65 4.84
CA PHE A 55 14.79 4.39 4.11
C PHE A 55 15.12 3.13 4.92
N ALA A 56 15.19 3.23 6.25
CA ALA A 56 15.43 2.07 7.12
C ALA A 56 14.36 0.97 6.88
N GLY A 57 14.82 -0.27 6.68
CA GLY A 57 13.96 -1.46 6.53
C GLY A 57 13.47 -1.79 5.12
N ASP A 58 14.07 -1.25 4.06
CA ASP A 58 13.68 -1.44 2.65
C ASP A 58 12.33 -0.79 2.25
N LEU A 59 11.92 0.29 2.92
CA LEU A 59 10.53 0.81 2.87
C LEU A 59 10.33 2.06 1.97
N GLY A 60 11.24 2.33 1.04
CA GLY A 60 11.09 3.38 0.04
C GLY A 60 12.06 3.23 -1.13
N TYR A 61 11.84 3.98 -2.21
CA TYR A 61 12.66 3.91 -3.42
C TYR A 61 13.51 5.17 -3.59
N LEU A 62 14.80 5.02 -3.82
CA LEU A 62 15.64 6.06 -4.40
C LEU A 62 15.75 5.78 -5.90
N VAL A 63 15.11 6.60 -6.73
CA VAL A 63 15.22 6.51 -8.18
C VAL A 63 16.28 7.50 -8.63
N VAL A 64 17.41 7.01 -9.13
CA VAL A 64 18.46 7.87 -9.71
C VAL A 64 18.36 7.80 -11.23
N ASN A 65 17.84 8.86 -11.86
CA ASN A 65 17.84 8.95 -13.32
C ASN A 65 19.21 9.43 -13.78
N ILE A 66 19.96 8.60 -14.49
CA ILE A 66 21.30 8.92 -14.96
C ILE A 66 21.25 9.31 -16.45
N PRO A 67 21.97 10.36 -16.89
CA PRO A 67 22.14 10.66 -18.31
C PRO A 67 22.61 9.45 -19.11
N SER A 68 22.04 9.25 -20.30
CA SER A 68 22.36 8.09 -21.15
C SER A 68 23.84 8.02 -21.57
N ASP A 69 24.54 9.16 -21.61
CA ASP A 69 25.98 9.27 -21.87
C ASP A 69 26.86 8.96 -20.64
N TRP A 70 26.28 8.80 -19.45
CA TRP A 70 26.98 8.38 -18.23
C TRP A 70 26.88 6.87 -17.99
N ALA A 71 25.99 6.18 -18.70
CA ALA A 71 25.93 4.72 -18.76
C ALA A 71 27.02 4.10 -19.65
N ASP A 72 28.00 4.90 -20.13
CA ASP A 72 29.06 4.46 -21.04
C ASP A 72 30.04 3.48 -20.36
N PRO A 73 30.20 2.24 -20.86
CA PRO A 73 31.13 1.24 -20.31
C PRO A 73 32.60 1.68 -20.30
N ILE A 74 32.99 2.74 -21.02
CA ILE A 74 34.34 3.30 -21.02
C ILE A 74 34.65 4.07 -19.71
N ARG A 75 33.63 4.63 -19.05
CA ARG A 75 33.79 5.45 -17.83
C ARG A 75 33.60 4.65 -16.52
N GLY A 76 33.34 3.35 -16.62
CA GLY A 76 32.94 2.50 -15.51
C GLY A 76 31.43 2.59 -15.26
N ASP A 77 30.85 1.59 -14.58
CA ASP A 77 29.42 1.64 -14.26
C ASP A 77 29.17 2.72 -13.20
N VAL A 78 28.79 3.91 -13.65
CA VAL A 78 28.50 5.07 -12.80
C VAL A 78 27.41 4.75 -11.80
N PHE A 79 26.45 3.91 -12.18
CA PHE A 79 25.41 3.43 -11.27
C PHE A 79 26.02 2.63 -10.13
N GLU A 80 26.91 1.67 -10.41
CA GLU A 80 27.56 0.87 -9.37
C GLU A 80 28.35 1.73 -8.39
N ARG A 81 29.05 2.77 -8.87
CA ARG A 81 29.79 3.68 -7.98
C ARG A 81 28.88 4.57 -7.14
N ILE A 82 27.73 5.00 -7.68
CA ILE A 82 26.72 5.74 -6.92
C ILE A 82 26.07 4.82 -5.89
N HIS A 83 25.76 3.59 -6.28
CA HIS A 83 25.21 2.53 -5.43
C HIS A 83 26.15 2.20 -4.27
N GLU A 84 27.42 1.86 -4.54
CA GLU A 84 28.44 1.56 -3.53
C GLU A 84 28.64 2.70 -2.53
N ARG A 85 28.46 3.95 -2.98
CA ARG A 85 28.60 5.13 -2.14
C ARG A 85 27.39 5.35 -1.23
N ILE A 86 26.19 5.09 -1.72
CA ILE A 86 24.93 5.32 -0.98
C ILE A 86 24.57 4.12 -0.07
N ALA A 87 24.85 2.90 -0.52
CA ALA A 87 24.57 1.66 0.19
C ALA A 87 25.78 0.71 0.09
N PRO A 88 26.88 0.99 0.82
CA PRO A 88 28.09 0.18 0.76
C PRO A 88 27.81 -1.24 1.24
N THR A 89 28.25 -2.24 0.48
CA THR A 89 28.14 -3.65 0.87
C THR A 89 28.84 -3.88 2.21
N PRO A 90 28.19 -4.56 3.19
CA PRO A 90 28.80 -4.81 4.48
C PRO A 90 30.06 -5.67 4.30
N GLY A 91 31.24 -5.05 4.49
CA GLY A 91 32.55 -5.67 4.29
C GLY A 91 33.54 -4.84 3.48
N THR A 92 33.12 -3.75 2.85
CA THR A 92 34.02 -2.86 2.08
C THR A 92 34.39 -1.64 2.94
N ASP A 93 35.50 -1.75 3.66
CA ASP A 93 36.22 -0.72 4.46
C ASP A 93 35.54 0.65 4.65
N ALA A 94 34.67 0.77 5.65
CA ALA A 94 34.29 2.04 6.27
C ALA A 94 34.88 2.12 7.69
N SER A 95 36.06 2.73 7.78
CA SER A 95 36.65 3.16 9.06
C SER A 95 35.88 4.36 9.61
N SER A 96 34.83 4.12 10.40
CA SER A 96 34.32 5.11 11.36
C SER A 96 33.67 4.46 12.58
N THR A 97 34.42 4.54 13.67
CA THR A 97 34.00 4.49 15.08
C THR A 97 32.67 5.19 15.36
N ILE A 98 31.71 4.49 15.97
CA ILE A 98 31.08 4.74 17.30
C ILE A 98 29.93 3.72 17.46
N GLY A 99 29.93 3.01 18.59
CA GLY A 99 29.22 1.74 18.76
C GLY A 99 27.71 1.79 18.95
N SER A 100 27.09 0.66 18.63
CA SER A 100 25.86 0.14 19.25
C SER A 100 25.74 -1.34 18.88
N GLU A 101 26.21 -2.21 19.78
CA GLU A 101 25.94 -3.65 19.72
C GLU A 101 24.47 -3.86 20.08
N ASN A 102 23.57 -3.95 19.08
CA ASN A 102 22.27 -4.67 19.11
C ASN A 102 21.28 -4.25 17.99
N ALA A 103 21.67 -3.44 17.01
CA ALA A 103 20.82 -3.25 15.83
C ALA A 103 21.14 -4.35 14.81
N THR A 104 20.19 -5.23 14.50
CA THR A 104 20.17 -5.92 13.20
C THR A 104 19.97 -4.86 12.12
N THR A 105 21.05 -4.16 11.78
CA THR A 105 21.16 -3.23 10.65
C THR A 105 21.34 -4.06 9.39
N ASP A 106 20.23 -4.63 8.89
CA ASP A 106 20.14 -4.90 7.47
C ASP A 106 20.18 -3.51 6.78
N LEU A 107 21.28 -3.25 6.07
CA LEU A 107 21.45 -2.02 5.29
C LEU A 107 20.35 -1.93 4.24
N PRO A 108 19.85 -0.73 3.91
CA PRO A 108 18.80 -0.56 2.91
C PRO A 108 19.26 -1.14 1.57
N LEU A 109 18.45 -2.04 0.99
CA LEU A 109 18.73 -2.67 -0.29
C LEU A 109 18.47 -1.68 -1.43
N VAL A 110 19.54 -1.06 -1.95
CA VAL A 110 19.45 -0.20 -3.14
C VAL A 110 19.57 -1.07 -4.39
N THR A 111 18.45 -1.61 -4.87
CA THR A 111 18.44 -2.38 -6.13
C THR A 111 18.18 -1.49 -7.34
N ARG A 112 18.79 -1.82 -8.48
CA ARG A 112 18.42 -1.26 -9.77
C ARG A 112 16.96 -1.64 -10.05
N CYS A 113 16.00 -0.74 -9.85
CA CYS A 113 14.64 -0.91 -10.36
C CYS A 113 14.71 -0.84 -11.89
N HIS A 114 14.95 -1.98 -12.52
CA HIS A 114 14.34 -2.21 -13.81
C HIS A 114 12.92 -2.64 -13.46
N PRO A 115 11.85 -2.03 -14.02
CA PRO A 115 10.58 -2.75 -14.08
C PRO A 115 10.96 -4.10 -14.66
N ASP A 116 10.81 -5.15 -13.86
CA ASP A 116 11.01 -6.48 -14.40
C ASP A 116 9.80 -6.69 -15.30
N GLU A 117 9.97 -6.31 -16.56
CA GLU A 117 8.96 -6.38 -17.62
C GLU A 117 8.42 -7.81 -17.81
N ASN A 118 9.00 -8.78 -17.07
CA ASN A 118 8.66 -10.19 -17.06
C ASN A 118 8.28 -10.74 -15.67
N ILE A 119 7.91 -9.92 -14.66
CA ILE A 119 7.10 -10.45 -13.56
C ILE A 119 5.72 -10.73 -14.14
N GLN A 120 5.62 -11.86 -14.84
CA GLN A 120 4.36 -12.51 -15.07
C GLN A 120 3.84 -12.87 -13.69
N LEU A 121 2.90 -12.06 -13.19
CA LEU A 121 2.07 -12.52 -12.11
C LEU A 121 1.47 -13.85 -12.56
N PRO A 122 1.53 -14.91 -11.73
CA PRO A 122 0.78 -16.12 -12.01
C PRO A 122 -0.67 -15.74 -12.33
N ALA A 123 -1.29 -16.40 -13.31
CA ALA A 123 -2.69 -16.14 -13.67
C ALA A 123 -3.64 -16.16 -12.46
N ASP A 124 -3.26 -16.85 -11.40
CA ASP A 124 -3.97 -16.90 -10.12
C ASP A 124 -4.06 -15.56 -9.38
N ALA A 125 -3.16 -14.61 -9.64
CA ALA A 125 -3.30 -13.25 -9.13
C ALA A 125 -4.59 -12.59 -9.62
N SER A 126 -5.07 -12.94 -10.83
CA SER A 126 -6.34 -12.42 -11.36
C SER A 126 -7.55 -12.77 -10.49
N VAL A 127 -7.50 -13.86 -9.70
CA VAL A 127 -8.56 -14.24 -8.76
C VAL A 127 -8.72 -13.18 -7.66
N TYR A 128 -7.64 -12.50 -7.28
CA TYR A 128 -7.65 -11.46 -6.24
C TYR A 128 -8.05 -10.09 -6.77
N TRP A 129 -8.04 -9.90 -8.08
CA TRP A 129 -8.60 -8.70 -8.72
C TRP A 129 -10.06 -8.92 -9.10
N PHE A 130 -10.39 -10.11 -9.61
CA PHE A 130 -11.63 -10.35 -10.36
C PHE A 130 -12.40 -11.63 -9.97
N GLY A 131 -12.03 -12.29 -8.86
CA GLY A 131 -12.81 -13.37 -8.24
C GLY A 131 -12.79 -14.71 -8.97
N GLN A 132 -12.18 -14.78 -10.15
CA GLN A 132 -12.11 -15.99 -10.95
C GLN A 132 -10.74 -16.19 -11.56
N ARG A 133 -10.33 -17.47 -11.66
CA ARG A 133 -9.09 -17.84 -12.33
C ARG A 133 -9.34 -17.75 -13.83
N MET A 134 -8.61 -16.87 -14.49
CA MET A 134 -8.80 -16.67 -15.93
C MET A 134 -8.17 -17.85 -16.69
N ASP A 135 -8.94 -18.43 -17.63
CA ASP A 135 -8.41 -19.39 -18.58
C ASP A 135 -7.43 -18.68 -19.53
N LEU A 136 -6.14 -19.00 -19.40
CA LEU A 136 -5.04 -18.44 -20.18
C LEU A 136 -5.11 -18.78 -21.68
N ASP A 137 -6.08 -19.58 -22.12
CA ASP A 137 -6.21 -20.02 -23.51
C ASP A 137 -6.70 -18.91 -24.46
N ASP A 138 -7.13 -17.75 -23.94
CA ASP A 138 -7.41 -16.54 -24.73
C ASP A 138 -6.49 -15.38 -24.29
N GLU A 139 -5.17 -15.56 -24.51
CA GLU A 139 -4.10 -14.57 -24.29
C GLU A 139 -4.37 -13.20 -24.95
N SER A 140 -5.39 -13.08 -25.81
CA SER A 140 -5.66 -11.87 -26.59
C SER A 140 -6.47 -10.78 -25.85
N VAL A 141 -7.05 -11.10 -24.69
CA VAL A 141 -7.99 -10.20 -23.98
C VAL A 141 -7.42 -9.67 -22.65
N TRP A 142 -6.40 -10.31 -22.10
CA TRP A 142 -5.94 -10.07 -20.73
C TRP A 142 -4.53 -9.47 -20.68
N PRO A 143 -4.25 -8.60 -19.69
CA PRO A 143 -2.93 -7.99 -19.58
C PRO A 143 -1.90 -8.94 -19.00
N ASP A 144 -0.69 -8.93 -19.55
CA ASP A 144 0.44 -9.74 -19.05
C ASP A 144 1.28 -9.03 -17.99
N THR A 145 1.00 -7.75 -17.72
CA THR A 145 1.76 -6.89 -16.80
C THR A 145 0.89 -6.32 -15.69
N ILE A 146 1.51 -6.00 -14.54
CA ILE A 146 0.85 -5.39 -13.37
C ILE A 146 0.11 -4.11 -13.78
N GLU A 147 0.74 -3.24 -14.58
CA GLU A 147 0.14 -1.99 -15.05
C GLU A 147 -1.13 -2.24 -15.85
N GLY A 148 -1.15 -3.27 -16.70
CA GLY A 148 -2.34 -3.62 -17.44
C GLY A 148 -3.47 -4.16 -16.55
N TRP A 149 -3.13 -4.91 -15.50
CA TRP A 149 -4.09 -5.33 -14.47
C TRP A 149 -4.63 -4.12 -13.69
N GLU A 150 -3.78 -3.15 -13.33
CA GLU A 150 -4.17 -1.89 -12.68
C GLU A 150 -5.10 -1.05 -13.55
N ASP A 151 -4.78 -0.87 -14.84
CA ASP A 151 -5.62 -0.14 -15.78
C ASP A 151 -7.01 -0.77 -15.92
N ARG A 152 -7.10 -2.09 -15.77
CA ARG A 152 -8.39 -2.79 -15.78
C ARG A 152 -9.12 -2.62 -14.45
N PHE A 153 -8.41 -2.73 -13.33
CA PHE A 153 -8.95 -2.50 -12.00
C PHE A 153 -9.53 -1.08 -11.85
N ASP A 154 -8.79 -0.04 -12.27
CA ASP A 154 -9.25 1.35 -12.26
C ASP A 154 -10.48 1.54 -13.18
N ARG A 155 -10.53 0.85 -14.32
CA ARG A 155 -11.74 0.85 -15.17
C ARG A 155 -12.94 0.22 -14.48
N SER A 156 -12.75 -0.89 -13.75
CA SER A 156 -13.80 -1.51 -12.94
C SER A 156 -14.27 -0.57 -11.82
N LEU A 157 -13.32 0.03 -11.08
CA LEU A 157 -13.60 1.04 -10.04
C LEU A 157 -14.31 2.28 -10.56
N ARG A 158 -14.16 2.64 -11.84
CA ARG A 158 -14.88 3.78 -12.43
C ARG A 158 -16.23 3.41 -13.02
N ASN A 159 -16.52 2.12 -13.14
CA ASN A 159 -17.80 1.61 -13.64
C ASN A 159 -18.76 1.26 -12.50
N LEU A 160 -18.73 2.06 -11.42
CA LEU A 160 -19.63 1.89 -10.30
C LEU A 160 -21.05 2.34 -10.67
N ASP A 161 -22.03 1.64 -10.12
CA ASP A 161 -23.43 2.02 -10.20
C ASP A 161 -23.75 3.17 -9.22
N TRP A 162 -25.03 3.48 -9.06
CA TRP A 162 -25.47 4.59 -8.20
C TRP A 162 -25.19 4.33 -6.71
N LEU A 163 -25.03 3.08 -6.30
CA LEU A 163 -24.99 2.67 -4.90
C LEU A 163 -23.76 3.24 -4.16
N PRO A 164 -22.51 3.07 -4.64
CA PRO A 164 -21.35 3.73 -4.06
C PRO A 164 -21.47 5.25 -3.95
N THR A 165 -22.10 5.91 -4.93
CA THR A 165 -22.27 7.37 -4.91
C THR A 165 -23.21 7.82 -3.80
N VAL A 166 -24.22 7.02 -3.46
CA VAL A 166 -25.19 7.36 -2.42
C VAL A 166 -24.66 7.02 -1.03
N LEU A 167 -23.87 5.96 -0.91
CA LEU A 167 -23.36 5.47 0.37
C LEU A 167 -22.09 6.16 0.85
N THR A 168 -21.40 6.93 0.00
CA THR A 168 -20.02 7.36 0.28
C THR A 168 -19.86 8.87 0.32
N GLU A 169 -19.47 9.37 1.49
CA GLU A 169 -19.04 10.74 1.69
C GLU A 169 -17.57 10.92 1.26
N GLU A 170 -17.23 12.10 0.73
CA GLU A 170 -15.87 12.46 0.36
C GLU A 170 -15.19 13.13 1.56
N HIS A 171 -14.03 12.64 1.99
CA HIS A 171 -13.31 13.25 3.09
C HIS A 171 -12.79 14.64 2.68
N GLU A 172 -13.09 15.69 3.46
CA GLU A 172 -12.70 17.07 3.14
C GLU A 172 -11.17 17.24 3.13
N GLY A 173 -10.58 17.11 1.93
CA GLY A 173 -9.27 17.66 1.61
C GLY A 173 -8.06 16.76 1.90
N ASN A 174 -7.99 15.60 1.26
CA ASN A 174 -6.75 14.93 0.76
C ASN A 174 -6.97 13.48 0.30
N GLU A 175 -8.22 13.00 0.28
CA GLU A 175 -8.57 11.67 -0.22
C GLU A 175 -8.24 11.54 -1.72
N SER A 176 -7.60 10.43 -2.10
CA SER A 176 -7.36 10.13 -3.52
C SER A 176 -8.63 9.60 -4.17
N THR A 177 -8.83 9.87 -5.46
CA THR A 177 -9.99 9.31 -6.21
C THR A 177 -10.10 7.80 -6.07
N GLU A 178 -8.95 7.10 -6.02
CA GLU A 178 -8.95 5.65 -5.84
C GLU A 178 -9.41 5.22 -4.44
N HIS A 179 -9.05 5.99 -3.41
CA HIS A 179 -9.51 5.75 -2.03
C HIS A 179 -11.03 5.85 -1.97
N TYR A 180 -11.57 6.96 -2.49
CA TYR A 180 -13.01 7.19 -2.56
C TYR A 180 -13.75 6.06 -3.30
N LEU A 181 -13.22 5.61 -4.45
CA LEU A 181 -13.85 4.55 -5.24
C LEU A 181 -13.76 3.18 -4.56
N ILE A 182 -12.66 2.85 -3.89
CA ILE A 182 -12.52 1.59 -3.13
C ILE A 182 -13.43 1.61 -1.91
N LYS A 183 -13.49 2.73 -1.19
CA LYS A 183 -14.39 2.95 -0.06
C LYS A 183 -15.84 2.71 -0.47
N GLY A 184 -16.29 3.37 -1.54
CA GLY A 184 -17.65 3.19 -2.03
C GLY A 184 -17.95 1.83 -2.62
N ALA A 185 -16.98 1.20 -3.29
CA ALA A 185 -17.12 -0.19 -3.73
C ALA A 185 -17.29 -1.16 -2.55
N THR A 186 -16.60 -0.90 -1.44
CA THR A 186 -16.69 -1.72 -0.23
C THR A 186 -18.00 -1.46 0.51
N ALA A 187 -18.44 -0.21 0.67
CA ALA A 187 -19.75 0.09 1.23
C ALA A 187 -20.89 -0.57 0.42
N GLY A 188 -20.80 -0.52 -0.92
CA GLY A 188 -21.74 -1.19 -1.80
C GLY A 188 -21.69 -2.72 -1.72
N LEU A 189 -20.55 -3.33 -1.36
CA LEU A 189 -20.46 -4.76 -1.06
C LEU A 189 -21.27 -5.10 0.19
N LEU A 190 -21.05 -4.39 1.30
CA LEU A 190 -21.69 -4.66 2.59
C LEU A 190 -23.21 -4.59 2.48
N VAL A 191 -23.73 -3.54 1.86
CA VAL A 191 -25.17 -3.36 1.69
C VAL A 191 -25.79 -4.44 0.81
N ARG A 192 -25.09 -4.89 -0.25
CA ARG A 192 -25.60 -5.98 -1.09
C ARG A 192 -25.62 -7.30 -0.33
N ALA A 193 -24.58 -7.58 0.46
CA ALA A 193 -24.54 -8.78 1.29
C ALA A 193 -25.66 -8.79 2.34
N ALA A 194 -25.85 -7.67 3.05
CA ALA A 194 -26.93 -7.53 4.02
C ALA A 194 -28.34 -7.59 3.37
N HIS A 195 -28.49 -7.04 2.17
CA HIS A 195 -29.75 -7.08 1.42
C HIS A 195 -30.10 -8.48 0.91
N ASP A 196 -29.12 -9.26 0.45
CA ASP A 196 -29.35 -10.62 -0.04
C ASP A 196 -29.93 -11.55 1.05
N ASP A 197 -29.66 -11.25 2.33
CA ASP A 197 -30.25 -11.90 3.50
C ASP A 197 -31.61 -11.30 3.94
N ALA A 198 -31.90 -10.06 3.54
CA ALA A 198 -33.15 -9.36 3.86
C ALA A 198 -34.28 -9.76 2.89
N GLU A 199 -35.10 -10.75 3.26
CA GLU A 199 -36.25 -11.14 2.45
C GLU A 199 -37.27 -9.98 2.29
N SER A 200 -37.47 -9.53 1.04
CA SER A 200 -38.73 -8.97 0.46
C SER A 200 -38.79 -7.51 -0.01
N GLU A 201 -37.74 -6.69 0.14
CA GLU A 201 -37.71 -5.31 -0.41
C GLU A 201 -36.69 -5.12 -1.54
N THR A 202 -36.84 -4.07 -2.34
CA THR A 202 -35.85 -3.75 -3.38
C THR A 202 -34.58 -3.15 -2.76
N LEU A 203 -33.41 -3.32 -3.40
CA LEU A 203 -32.14 -2.75 -2.92
C LEU A 203 -32.21 -1.23 -2.72
N GLU A 204 -32.93 -0.52 -3.59
CA GLU A 204 -33.18 0.93 -3.45
C GLU A 204 -33.97 1.24 -2.17
N GLU A 205 -35.04 0.50 -1.90
CA GLU A 205 -35.84 0.68 -0.67
C GLU A 205 -35.04 0.36 0.58
N TYR A 206 -34.27 -0.74 0.57
CA TYR A 206 -33.39 -1.13 1.67
C TYR A 206 -32.38 -0.03 2.00
N VAL A 207 -31.70 0.52 0.98
CA VAL A 207 -30.71 1.59 1.18
C VAL A 207 -31.33 2.84 1.82
N PHE A 208 -32.43 3.34 1.28
CA PHE A 208 -32.97 4.63 1.70
C PHE A 208 -33.84 4.56 2.97
N GLU A 209 -34.53 3.44 3.21
CA GLU A 209 -35.44 3.31 4.36
C GLU A 209 -34.82 2.56 5.53
N THR A 210 -33.79 1.76 5.30
CA THR A 210 -33.12 0.95 6.32
C THR A 210 -31.70 1.46 6.56
N VAL A 211 -30.78 1.30 5.59
CA VAL A 211 -29.35 1.58 5.78
C VAL A 211 -29.07 3.03 6.19
N LEU A 212 -29.47 4.00 5.35
CA LEU A 212 -29.19 5.43 5.58
C LEU A 212 -30.03 6.07 6.69
N ARG A 213 -31.05 5.37 7.18
CA ARG A 213 -32.01 5.90 8.14
C ARG A 213 -31.76 5.40 9.56
N ASN A 214 -31.27 4.17 9.67
CA ASN A 214 -30.92 3.52 10.92
C ASN A 214 -29.43 3.61 11.23
N ASP A 215 -28.64 4.26 10.34
CA ASP A 215 -27.20 4.40 10.48
C ASP A 215 -26.48 3.02 10.56
N GLU A 216 -27.02 2.01 9.84
CA GLU A 216 -26.45 0.65 9.79
C GLU A 216 -25.10 0.63 9.03
N LEU A 217 -24.89 1.61 8.15
CA LEU A 217 -23.61 1.90 7.53
C LEU A 217 -23.41 3.40 7.48
N GLU A 218 -22.27 3.84 7.99
CA GLU A 218 -21.79 5.22 7.92
C GLU A 218 -20.43 5.24 7.22
N THR A 219 -20.23 6.18 6.29
CA THR A 219 -18.88 6.49 5.79
C THR A 219 -18.42 7.79 6.40
N GLU A 220 -17.13 7.88 6.75
CA GLU A 220 -16.59 8.99 7.54
C GLU A 220 -17.21 9.06 8.96
N SER A 221 -17.27 7.91 9.65
CA SER A 221 -17.88 7.81 10.98
C SER A 221 -16.88 8.22 12.07
N GLY A 222 -17.36 8.93 13.09
CA GLY A 222 -16.53 9.46 14.18
C GLY A 222 -15.90 10.84 13.90
N GLU A 223 -15.58 11.59 14.96
CA GLU A 223 -14.93 12.92 14.82
C GLU A 223 -13.38 12.83 14.88
N ASP A 224 -12.83 12.01 15.77
CA ASP A 224 -11.38 11.73 15.91
C ASP A 224 -11.16 10.51 16.83
N PRO A 225 -10.84 9.32 16.29
CA PRO A 225 -10.55 9.04 14.89
C PRO A 225 -11.83 8.96 14.03
N CYS A 226 -11.76 9.51 12.82
CA CYS A 226 -12.77 9.32 11.77
C CYS A 226 -12.39 8.11 10.91
N VAL A 227 -13.25 7.09 10.85
CA VAL A 227 -13.06 5.85 10.09
C VAL A 227 -13.72 5.92 8.72
N ASP A 228 -13.14 5.25 7.72
CA ASP A 228 -13.64 5.34 6.35
C ASP A 228 -15.05 4.73 6.19
N VAL A 229 -15.29 3.55 6.78
CA VAL A 229 -16.62 2.92 6.84
C VAL A 229 -16.80 2.27 8.20
N HIS A 230 -17.92 2.54 8.85
CA HIS A 230 -18.41 1.82 10.03
C HIS A 230 -19.71 1.11 9.65
N ALA A 231 -19.82 -0.17 9.97
CA ALA A 231 -20.95 -0.99 9.59
C ALA A 231 -21.39 -1.93 10.72
N SER A 232 -22.67 -1.86 11.06
CA SER A 232 -23.34 -2.67 12.09
C SER A 232 -24.37 -3.58 11.44
N PHE A 233 -23.89 -4.49 10.58
CA PHE A 233 -24.72 -5.55 10.02
C PHE A 233 -24.52 -6.82 10.86
N ASP A 234 -25.61 -7.50 11.21
CA ASP A 234 -25.58 -8.83 11.86
C ASP A 234 -24.82 -9.87 10.97
N ASP A 235 -24.89 -11.17 11.29
CA ASP A 235 -24.29 -12.35 10.61
C ASP A 235 -24.29 -12.39 9.05
N ALA A 236 -24.97 -11.47 8.37
CA ALA A 236 -25.09 -11.37 6.91
C ALA A 236 -23.74 -11.13 6.17
N LEU A 237 -22.69 -10.70 6.88
CA LEU A 237 -21.39 -10.37 6.27
C LEU A 237 -20.42 -11.56 6.18
N ASP A 238 -20.72 -12.69 6.81
CA ASP A 238 -19.83 -13.88 6.91
C ASP A 238 -19.33 -14.39 5.56
N SER A 239 -20.16 -14.25 4.52
CA SER A 239 -19.84 -14.76 3.19
C SER A 239 -18.89 -13.87 2.39
N CYS A 240 -18.71 -12.60 2.78
CA CYS A 240 -18.00 -11.61 1.99
C CYS A 240 -16.87 -10.89 2.74
N ILE A 241 -16.78 -11.04 4.07
CA ILE A 241 -15.74 -10.47 4.92
C ILE A 241 -14.88 -11.59 5.53
N PRO A 242 -13.54 -11.45 5.58
CA PRO A 242 -12.67 -12.47 6.14
C PRO A 242 -12.62 -12.37 7.67
N TRP A 243 -13.71 -12.72 8.36
CA TRP A 243 -13.78 -12.63 9.82
C TRP A 243 -12.73 -13.51 10.52
N PRO A 244 -12.08 -13.02 11.60
CA PRO A 244 -11.24 -13.85 12.47
C PRO A 244 -12.09 -14.78 13.34
N ASP A 245 -11.57 -15.98 13.61
CA ASP A 245 -12.21 -16.91 14.57
C ASP A 245 -12.22 -16.33 16.01
N GLU A 246 -11.39 -15.31 16.27
CA GLU A 246 -11.18 -14.68 17.57
C GLU A 246 -12.12 -13.49 17.87
N VAL A 247 -12.90 -13.03 16.90
CA VAL A 247 -13.78 -11.86 17.04
C VAL A 247 -15.17 -12.30 17.55
N ASP A 248 -15.80 -11.46 18.37
CA ASP A 248 -17.16 -11.70 18.87
C ASP A 248 -18.16 -11.52 17.70
N ASP A 249 -19.18 -12.39 17.64
CA ASP A 249 -20.23 -12.36 16.61
C ASP A 249 -21.03 -11.03 16.66
N SER A 250 -20.90 -10.24 17.73
CA SER A 250 -21.52 -8.92 17.88
C SER A 250 -20.59 -7.73 17.63
N ALA A 251 -19.37 -7.94 17.15
CA ALA A 251 -18.42 -6.86 16.86
C ALA A 251 -18.85 -6.08 15.61
N ASP A 252 -18.85 -4.75 15.69
CA ASP A 252 -19.08 -3.93 14.50
C ASP A 252 -17.87 -4.02 13.55
N LEU A 253 -18.14 -3.83 12.25
CA LEU A 253 -17.11 -3.84 11.22
C LEU A 253 -16.65 -2.41 10.93
N VAL A 254 -15.37 -2.16 11.16
CA VAL A 254 -14.68 -0.95 10.71
C VAL A 254 -13.84 -1.28 9.49
N ILE A 255 -13.98 -0.50 8.42
CA ILE A 255 -13.11 -0.59 7.24
C ILE A 255 -12.27 0.67 7.13
N GLU A 256 -11.00 0.45 6.83
CA GLU A 256 -10.01 1.48 6.57
C GLU A 256 -9.38 1.21 5.20
N VAL A 257 -9.40 2.19 4.31
CA VAL A 257 -8.89 2.05 2.95
C VAL A 257 -7.48 2.63 2.86
N GLU A 258 -6.52 1.80 2.45
CA GLU A 258 -5.14 2.24 2.26
C GLU A 258 -4.66 1.97 0.83
N THR A 259 -4.68 3.02 0.02
CA THR A 259 -4.28 2.96 -1.39
C THR A 259 -2.78 3.11 -1.62
N GLY A 260 -2.04 3.57 -0.60
CA GLY A 260 -0.64 3.98 -0.74
C GLY A 260 -0.42 5.20 -1.67
N ARG A 261 -1.48 5.91 -2.07
CA ARG A 261 -1.44 7.16 -2.83
C ARG A 261 -1.91 8.32 -1.94
N GLY A 262 -1.19 9.45 -1.95
CA GLY A 262 -1.48 10.62 -1.12
C GLY A 262 -0.57 10.70 0.12
N GLU A 263 0.11 11.84 0.26
CA GLU A 263 1.14 12.20 1.26
C GLU A 263 2.42 11.34 1.31
N GLY A 264 3.56 12.01 1.50
CA GLY A 264 4.90 11.52 1.21
C GLY A 264 5.37 10.28 1.97
N SER A 265 6.22 9.52 1.30
CA SER A 265 7.03 8.35 1.67
C SER A 265 6.71 7.50 2.90
N THR A 266 5.44 7.28 3.22
CA THR A 266 5.08 6.62 4.48
C THR A 266 3.97 5.59 4.34
N GLN A 267 3.81 4.88 3.21
CA GLN A 267 2.71 3.90 3.02
C GLN A 267 2.54 2.93 4.20
N PHE A 268 3.63 2.36 4.71
CA PHE A 268 3.61 1.45 5.86
C PHE A 268 3.45 2.14 7.23
N ARG A 269 3.94 3.38 7.37
CA ARG A 269 3.77 4.16 8.60
C ARG A 269 2.36 4.73 8.68
N LYS A 270 1.77 5.12 7.55
CA LYS A 270 0.37 5.48 7.43
C LYS A 270 -0.48 4.26 7.74
N PHE A 271 -0.24 3.11 7.09
CA PHE A 271 -0.89 1.84 7.43
C PHE A 271 -0.82 1.52 8.93
N TRP A 272 0.36 1.66 9.55
CA TRP A 272 0.49 1.51 11.00
C TRP A 272 -0.34 2.54 11.76
N HIS A 273 -0.24 3.83 11.42
CA HIS A 273 -1.03 4.91 12.03
C HIS A 273 -2.54 4.71 11.88
N THR A 274 -3.00 4.14 10.76
CA THR A 274 -4.40 3.88 10.46
C THR A 274 -5.01 2.91 11.46
N ILE A 275 -4.23 1.94 11.93
CA ILE A 275 -4.66 0.99 12.96
C ILE A 275 -4.32 1.53 14.37
N ASP A 276 -3.15 2.13 14.56
CA ASP A 276 -2.66 2.67 15.85
C ASP A 276 -3.52 3.83 16.36
N ARG A 277 -4.19 4.58 15.47
CA ARG A 277 -5.16 5.62 15.87
C ARG A 277 -6.44 5.04 16.48
N LEU A 278 -6.73 3.76 16.23
CA LEU A 278 -7.88 3.04 16.78
C LEU A 278 -7.51 2.34 18.11
N ALA A 279 -6.32 2.61 18.66
CA ALA A 279 -5.86 2.16 19.97
C ALA A 279 -6.59 2.87 21.13
N ASP A 280 -7.92 2.82 21.15
CA ASP A 280 -8.76 3.43 22.18
C ASP A 280 -9.93 2.50 22.56
N ASP A 281 -10.50 2.72 23.75
CA ASP A 281 -11.61 1.94 24.32
C ASP A 281 -12.85 1.94 23.41
N GLU A 282 -13.03 2.98 22.58
CA GLU A 282 -14.21 3.14 21.71
C GLU A 282 -14.33 2.03 20.66
N TYR A 283 -13.21 1.62 20.05
CA TYR A 283 -13.18 0.61 18.99
C TYR A 283 -12.57 -0.72 19.46
N ALA A 284 -12.34 -0.89 20.77
CA ALA A 284 -11.61 -2.04 21.30
C ALA A 284 -12.33 -3.38 21.06
N ASP A 285 -13.66 -3.35 21.01
CA ASP A 285 -14.51 -4.53 20.77
C ASP A 285 -14.85 -4.73 19.27
N ASP A 286 -14.40 -3.82 18.39
CA ASP A 286 -14.71 -3.86 16.96
C ASP A 286 -13.69 -4.70 16.16
N PHE A 287 -14.09 -5.06 14.94
CA PHE A 287 -13.19 -5.68 13.97
C PHE A 287 -12.79 -4.69 12.89
N VAL A 288 -11.48 -4.49 12.71
CA VAL A 288 -10.93 -3.61 11.69
C VAL A 288 -10.47 -4.41 10.47
N CYS A 289 -11.06 -4.15 9.32
CA CYS A 289 -10.61 -4.66 8.04
C CYS A 289 -9.91 -3.54 7.24
N VAL A 290 -8.57 -3.60 7.17
CA VAL A 290 -7.80 -2.67 6.33
C VAL A 290 -7.79 -3.16 4.89
N VAL A 291 -8.42 -2.40 4.00
CA VAL A 291 -8.59 -2.74 2.58
C VAL A 291 -7.51 -2.05 1.75
N VAL A 292 -6.69 -2.85 1.08
CA VAL A 292 -5.64 -2.37 0.18
C VAL A 292 -5.91 -2.79 -1.26
N PRO A 293 -5.53 -1.98 -2.26
CA PRO A 293 -5.64 -2.39 -3.64
C PRO A 293 -4.64 -3.53 -3.90
N PRO A 294 -5.01 -4.55 -4.69
CA PRO A 294 -4.20 -5.75 -4.82
C PRO A 294 -2.76 -5.51 -5.35
N ARG A 295 -2.51 -4.39 -6.06
CA ARG A 295 -1.16 -3.97 -6.49
C ARG A 295 -0.15 -3.83 -5.35
N LEU A 296 -0.59 -3.49 -4.14
CA LEU A 296 0.31 -3.34 -2.99
C LEU A 296 0.90 -4.70 -2.57
N LEU A 297 0.26 -5.80 -2.99
CA LEU A 297 0.73 -7.17 -2.77
C LEU A 297 1.43 -7.77 -4.00
N ALA A 298 1.03 -7.41 -5.22
CA ALA A 298 1.56 -8.01 -6.46
C ALA A 298 3.00 -7.65 -6.84
N LYS A 299 3.60 -6.63 -6.21
CA LYS A 299 4.90 -6.15 -6.65
C LYS A 299 6.04 -7.12 -6.31
N THR A 300 6.11 -7.58 -5.07
CA THR A 300 7.06 -8.62 -4.63
C THR A 300 6.48 -9.40 -3.45
N LYS A 301 6.87 -10.68 -3.32
CA LYS A 301 6.56 -11.51 -2.15
C LYS A 301 6.94 -10.82 -0.84
N LYS A 302 8.18 -10.30 -0.76
CA LYS A 302 8.71 -9.65 0.44
C LYS A 302 7.85 -8.47 0.89
N GLN A 303 7.38 -7.65 -0.04
CA GLN A 303 6.50 -6.50 0.27
C GLN A 303 5.14 -6.97 0.82
N ALA A 304 4.51 -7.95 0.17
CA ALA A 304 3.23 -8.49 0.61
C ALA A 304 3.35 -9.12 2.01
N GLU A 305 4.41 -9.87 2.28
CA GLU A 305 4.73 -10.43 3.60
C GLU A 305 4.89 -9.34 4.66
N TYR A 306 5.53 -8.20 4.34
CA TYR A 306 5.67 -7.09 5.29
C TYR A 306 4.34 -6.44 5.65
N LEU A 307 3.44 -6.23 4.68
CA LEU A 307 2.10 -5.69 4.95
C LEU A 307 1.32 -6.61 5.89
N CYS A 308 1.30 -7.92 5.60
CA CYS A 308 0.68 -8.92 6.46
C CYS A 308 1.33 -8.95 7.86
N LYS A 309 2.65 -8.81 7.94
CA LYS A 309 3.39 -8.82 9.20
C LYS A 309 3.03 -7.63 10.10
N LEU A 310 2.71 -6.45 9.55
CA LEU A 310 2.32 -5.30 10.38
C LEU A 310 1.01 -5.55 11.13
N VAL A 311 0.00 -6.07 10.43
CA VAL A 311 -1.26 -6.46 11.07
C VAL A 311 -1.04 -7.54 12.13
N LYS A 312 -0.21 -8.55 11.84
CA LYS A 312 0.14 -9.58 12.84
C LYS A 312 0.85 -9.00 14.06
N LEU A 313 1.71 -8.01 13.88
CA LEU A 313 2.39 -7.33 14.98
C LEU A 313 1.43 -6.48 15.82
N TRP A 314 0.45 -5.85 15.17
CA TRP A 314 -0.63 -5.12 15.82
C TRP A 314 -1.51 -6.06 16.67
N ASN A 315 -2.08 -7.11 16.08
CA ASN A 315 -2.93 -8.06 16.80
C ASN A 315 -2.20 -8.67 17.99
N ARG A 316 -0.92 -9.01 17.81
CA ARG A 316 -0.08 -9.50 18.92
C ARG A 316 0.06 -8.49 20.05
N ARG A 317 0.06 -7.18 19.78
CA ARG A 317 0.12 -6.14 20.82
C ARG A 317 -1.20 -6.03 21.58
N VAL A 318 -2.33 -6.15 20.88
CA VAL A 318 -3.67 -6.19 21.47
C VAL A 318 -3.85 -7.43 22.36
N ASP A 319 -3.43 -8.61 21.88
CA ASP A 319 -3.58 -9.88 22.61
C ASP A 319 -2.72 -10.01 23.89
N LEU A 320 -1.71 -9.14 24.05
CA LEU A 320 -0.81 -9.22 25.19
C LEU A 320 -1.51 -8.70 26.45
N THR A 321 -1.78 -9.61 27.40
CA THR A 321 -2.43 -9.32 28.69
C THR A 321 -1.69 -8.27 29.56
N GLU A 322 -0.45 -7.93 29.23
CA GLU A 322 0.37 -6.89 29.90
C GLU A 322 0.56 -5.63 29.04
N SER A 323 -0.14 -5.51 27.92
CA SER A 323 -0.11 -4.35 27.04
C SER A 323 -0.96 -3.21 27.62
N ASP A 324 -0.49 -1.97 27.47
CA ASP A 324 -1.26 -0.76 27.78
C ASP A 324 -2.16 -0.33 26.60
N ILE A 325 -2.37 -1.22 25.62
CA ILE A 325 -3.13 -0.95 24.38
C ILE A 325 -4.42 -1.75 24.44
N GLU A 326 -5.55 -1.07 24.49
CA GLU A 326 -6.89 -1.59 24.22
C GLU A 326 -7.24 -1.11 22.80
N GLY A 327 -7.46 -2.03 21.87
CA GLY A 327 -7.69 -1.69 20.47
C GLY A 327 -8.18 -2.90 19.68
N PRO A 328 -8.76 -2.67 18.49
CA PRO A 328 -9.45 -3.71 17.74
C PRO A 328 -8.51 -4.77 17.18
N TYR A 329 -9.05 -5.97 16.98
CA TYR A 329 -8.39 -6.95 16.12
C TYR A 329 -8.45 -6.48 14.66
N ALA A 330 -7.34 -6.59 13.93
CA ALA A 330 -7.26 -6.12 12.55
C ALA A 330 -6.98 -7.26 11.57
N ARG A 331 -7.47 -7.13 10.33
CA ARG A 331 -7.06 -7.94 9.17
C ARG A 331 -6.72 -7.07 7.98
N LEU A 332 -5.85 -7.59 7.12
CA LEU A 332 -5.54 -6.99 5.82
C LEU A 332 -6.33 -7.73 4.75
N ALA A 333 -7.09 -6.99 3.94
CA ALA A 333 -7.88 -7.55 2.86
C ALA A 333 -7.68 -6.82 1.55
N VAL A 334 -8.05 -7.49 0.46
CA VAL A 334 -8.11 -6.92 -0.89
C VAL A 334 -9.53 -7.00 -1.43
N PRO A 335 -10.02 -5.95 -2.10
CA PRO A 335 -11.34 -5.97 -2.72
C PRO A 335 -11.28 -6.81 -4.00
N VAL A 336 -12.23 -7.72 -4.14
CA VAL A 336 -12.36 -8.61 -5.29
C VAL A 336 -13.58 -8.21 -6.09
N PHE A 337 -13.36 -7.83 -7.35
CA PHE A 337 -14.41 -7.39 -8.25
C PHE A 337 -14.92 -8.54 -9.11
N ASP A 338 -16.10 -8.40 -9.70
CA ASP A 338 -16.51 -9.22 -10.83
C ASP A 338 -16.20 -8.53 -12.18
N GLU A 339 -16.58 -9.18 -13.28
CA GLU A 339 -16.43 -8.62 -14.62
C GLU A 339 -17.28 -7.36 -14.87
N SER A 340 -18.32 -7.13 -14.08
CA SER A 340 -19.19 -5.96 -14.17
C SER A 340 -18.61 -4.73 -13.47
N GLY A 341 -17.61 -4.93 -12.61
CA GLY A 341 -17.00 -3.89 -11.79
C GLY A 341 -17.64 -3.75 -10.40
N SER A 342 -18.48 -4.71 -9.99
CA SER A 342 -19.01 -4.76 -8.63
C SER A 342 -18.04 -5.50 -7.70
N CYS A 343 -17.78 -4.94 -6.52
CA CYS A 343 -17.06 -5.66 -5.47
C CYS A 343 -17.95 -6.79 -4.94
N GLN A 344 -17.43 -8.00 -4.88
CA GLN A 344 -18.15 -9.22 -4.51
C GLN A 344 -17.71 -9.79 -3.16
N SER A 345 -16.47 -9.52 -2.75
CA SER A 345 -15.92 -9.96 -1.48
C SER A 345 -14.65 -9.20 -1.14
N LEU A 346 -14.31 -9.16 0.14
CA LEU A 346 -12.97 -8.87 0.62
C LEU A 346 -12.24 -10.20 0.86
N ARG A 347 -11.09 -10.39 0.24
CA ARG A 347 -10.24 -11.58 0.48
C ARG A 347 -9.06 -11.23 1.34
N GLU A 348 -8.68 -12.13 2.23
CA GLU A 348 -7.50 -11.99 3.07
C GLU A 348 -6.22 -11.85 2.23
N ALA A 349 -5.40 -10.85 2.56
CA ALA A 349 -4.16 -10.58 1.86
C ALA A 349 -3.08 -11.65 2.12
N GLU A 350 -3.13 -12.36 3.23
CA GLU A 350 -2.22 -13.49 3.49
C GLU A 350 -2.45 -14.63 2.48
N ALA A 351 -3.71 -14.91 2.13
CA ALA A 351 -4.04 -15.90 1.11
C ALA A 351 -3.41 -15.54 -0.26
N PHE A 352 -3.30 -14.24 -0.58
CA PHE A 352 -2.59 -13.80 -1.79
C PHE A 352 -1.13 -14.25 -1.78
N VAL A 353 -0.44 -14.12 -0.63
CA VAL A 353 0.96 -14.51 -0.51
C VAL A 353 1.12 -16.01 -0.72
N GLU A 354 0.28 -16.80 -0.05
CA GLU A 354 0.32 -18.26 -0.11
C GLU A 354 -0.04 -18.79 -1.51
N GLU A 355 -1.12 -18.29 -2.10
CA GLU A 355 -1.65 -18.82 -3.37
C GLU A 355 -0.87 -18.35 -4.60
N VAL A 356 -0.26 -17.15 -4.54
CA VAL A 356 0.43 -16.53 -5.68
C VAL A 356 1.94 -16.71 -5.61
N TYR A 357 2.57 -16.56 -4.43
CA TYR A 357 4.04 -16.61 -4.33
C TYR A 357 4.61 -17.93 -3.80
N ASP A 358 3.86 -18.69 -2.99
CA ASP A 358 4.35 -19.91 -2.33
C ASP A 358 4.00 -21.22 -3.06
N ARG A 359 3.73 -21.13 -4.37
CA ARG A 359 3.54 -22.32 -5.20
C ARG A 359 4.88 -22.99 -5.55
N GLU A 360 5.06 -24.22 -5.07
CA GLU A 360 6.18 -25.12 -5.42
C GLU A 360 6.17 -25.59 -6.88
#